data_AF-A0A971M5R6-F1
#
_entry.id   AF-A0A971M5R6-F1
#
_cell.length_a   1.000
_cell.length_b   1.000
_cell.length_c   1.000
_cell.angle_alpha   90.00
_cell.angle_beta   90.00
_cell.angle_gamma   90.00
#
_symmetry.space_group_name_H-M   'P 1'
#
loop_
_entity.id
_entity.type
_entity.pdbx_description
1 polymer ?
#
loop_
_entity_poly.entity_id
_entity_poly.type
_entity_poly.pdbx_seq_one_letter_code
_entity_poly.pdbx_strand_id
1 'polypeptide(L)'
;MEEITLVVNGVPKRIVVDPKKSLLKVIRDDLHLTGTKEGCSAGHCGTCAVLVDGEVTMSCRYPVEKAKDKKIVTIEGIGTFENPHPIQVAFAANGAVQCGFCTPGMVIRAKALLDKNPKPARDEIVKAVQPHLCRCTGYVKVFEAIETAGAFLRKEIDSLEPKQGEKIVGEEVPRRDALAKATGTTLFADDIPIDNCTYMKVVRSPHHHAKIVSIDKAEALAVPGVLAVFTAEDVKGTNILKMAGDDQPVICGGKVRMVGDPVAAVVATTKKAVKEAVGKVKVVYEELPAVLTYEEALKEGAPQIHDGKPNVFFEQPIVYGDVEKGFAEADVVAEHDFSTQVIEHGYLENDSGVAYIHENGQLVVMSGSQNIHQHKNTIAGAVGIDPANVRVIQTATGGAFGGKLDVSVGGILGVAALALQRPVKLIYTREETFAVTTKRHGFRMKAKIGAKKDGTLTALKMDVIADGGAYKSFSGSVVTRGIVHSSGPYRFSNANVTGKAVYSNSAIRGAMRGFGAPQTAF
;
A
#
# COMPACT_ATOMS: atom_id res chain seq x y z
N MET A 1 -21.28 -23.30 -14.74
CA MET A 1 -21.35 -22.06 -15.54
C MET A 1 -22.77 -21.93 -16.02
N GLU A 2 -23.34 -20.74 -15.96
CA GLU A 2 -24.72 -20.43 -16.38
C GLU A 2 -24.70 -19.16 -17.23
N GLU A 3 -25.65 -19.06 -18.18
CA GLU A 3 -25.88 -17.82 -18.91
C GLU A 3 -26.73 -16.87 -18.06
N ILE A 4 -26.23 -15.67 -17.80
CA ILE A 4 -26.90 -14.62 -17.04
C ILE A 4 -26.97 -13.36 -17.90
N THR A 5 -28.15 -12.71 -17.92
CA THR A 5 -28.33 -11.38 -18.52
C THR A 5 -28.34 -10.32 -17.43
N LEU A 6 -27.50 -9.30 -17.59
CA LEU A 6 -27.38 -8.14 -16.71
C LEU A 6 -27.71 -6.86 -17.50
N VAL A 7 -28.31 -5.86 -16.86
CA VAL A 7 -28.43 -4.52 -17.45
C VAL A 7 -27.41 -3.61 -16.79
N VAL A 8 -26.28 -3.38 -17.45
CA VAL A 8 -25.16 -2.59 -16.89
C VAL A 8 -25.05 -1.27 -17.64
N ASN A 9 -25.13 -0.16 -16.93
CA ASN A 9 -25.09 1.20 -17.48
C ASN A 9 -26.11 1.41 -18.63
N GLY A 10 -27.31 0.84 -18.47
CA GLY A 10 -28.38 0.91 -19.46
C GLY A 10 -28.26 -0.08 -20.62
N VAL A 11 -27.19 -0.87 -20.69
CA VAL A 11 -26.94 -1.82 -21.80
C VAL A 11 -27.09 -3.27 -21.33
N PRO A 12 -27.94 -4.09 -21.98
CA PRO A 12 -27.99 -5.53 -21.72
C PRO A 12 -26.67 -6.22 -22.06
N LYS A 13 -26.18 -7.06 -21.14
CA LYS A 13 -24.96 -7.87 -21.27
C LYS A 13 -25.29 -9.32 -20.95
N ARG A 14 -25.05 -10.22 -21.92
CA ARG A 14 -25.14 -11.67 -21.73
C ARG A 14 -23.76 -12.22 -21.45
N ILE A 15 -23.63 -12.97 -20.36
CA ILE A 15 -22.36 -13.56 -19.93
C ILE A 15 -22.56 -15.00 -19.51
N VAL A 16 -21.57 -15.85 -19.75
CA VAL A 16 -21.52 -17.22 -19.22
C VAL A 16 -20.57 -17.23 -18.04
N VAL A 17 -21.08 -17.43 -16.84
CA VAL A 17 -20.32 -17.20 -15.60
C VAL A 17 -20.66 -18.23 -14.51
N ASP A 18 -19.81 -18.36 -13.50
CA ASP A 18 -20.19 -19.02 -12.25
C ASP A 18 -21.18 -18.11 -11.49
N PRO A 19 -22.42 -18.57 -11.18
CA PRO A 19 -23.43 -17.79 -10.45
C PRO A 19 -22.93 -17.18 -9.13
N LYS A 20 -21.94 -17.83 -8.49
CA LYS A 20 -21.34 -17.40 -7.22
C LYS A 20 -20.18 -16.41 -7.40
N LYS A 21 -19.72 -16.16 -8.63
CA LYS A 21 -18.68 -15.14 -8.90
C LYS A 21 -19.20 -13.79 -8.43
N SER A 22 -18.36 -13.01 -7.77
CA SER A 22 -18.79 -11.69 -7.30
C SER A 22 -19.02 -10.75 -8.48
N LEU A 23 -20.02 -9.88 -8.33
CA LEU A 23 -20.39 -8.87 -9.32
C LEU A 23 -19.20 -7.97 -9.65
N LEU A 24 -18.34 -7.66 -8.68
CA LEU A 24 -17.09 -6.91 -8.93
C LEU A 24 -16.20 -7.60 -9.97
N LYS A 25 -15.97 -8.91 -9.81
CA LYS A 25 -15.12 -9.66 -10.74
C LYS A 25 -15.77 -9.76 -12.11
N VAL A 26 -17.09 -9.81 -12.19
CA VAL A 26 -17.80 -9.75 -13.48
C VAL A 26 -17.61 -8.40 -14.16
N ILE A 27 -17.87 -7.31 -13.44
CA ILE A 27 -17.73 -5.94 -13.94
C ILE A 27 -16.29 -5.69 -14.44
N ARG A 28 -15.28 -6.09 -13.65
CA ARG A 28 -13.87 -5.81 -13.99
C ARG A 28 -13.27 -6.80 -14.97
N ASP A 29 -13.41 -8.10 -14.72
CA ASP A 29 -12.67 -9.13 -15.47
C ASP A 29 -13.40 -9.55 -16.75
N ASP A 30 -14.74 -9.58 -16.74
CA ASP A 30 -15.53 -10.06 -17.89
C ASP A 30 -16.10 -8.91 -18.75
N LEU A 31 -16.42 -7.76 -18.13
CA LEU A 31 -16.96 -6.59 -18.84
C LEU A 31 -15.94 -5.46 -19.05
N HIS A 32 -14.72 -5.59 -18.49
CA HIS A 32 -13.62 -4.63 -18.62
C HIS A 32 -13.95 -3.20 -18.14
N LEU A 33 -14.89 -3.07 -17.19
CA LEU A 33 -15.25 -1.80 -16.55
C LEU A 33 -14.41 -1.60 -15.28
N THR A 34 -13.17 -1.12 -15.46
CA THR A 34 -12.16 -1.01 -14.40
C THR A 34 -12.35 0.19 -13.48
N GLY A 35 -13.33 1.07 -13.71
CA GLY A 35 -13.63 2.21 -12.85
C GLY A 35 -14.16 1.80 -11.49
N THR A 36 -14.81 0.64 -11.39
CA THR A 36 -15.16 0.02 -10.11
C THR A 36 -13.90 -0.62 -9.49
N LYS A 37 -13.41 -0.09 -8.36
CA LYS A 37 -12.08 -0.43 -7.83
C LYS A 37 -12.11 -1.55 -6.79
N GLU A 38 -11.17 -2.48 -6.91
CA GLU A 38 -10.98 -3.57 -5.94
C GLU A 38 -9.94 -3.20 -4.87
N GLY A 39 -10.39 -2.97 -3.64
CA GLY A 39 -9.50 -2.73 -2.49
C GLY A 39 -9.46 -3.92 -1.55
N CYS A 40 -10.32 -3.91 -0.51
CA CYS A 40 -10.29 -4.93 0.54
C CYS A 40 -10.89 -6.29 0.15
N SER A 41 -11.76 -6.35 -0.87
CA SER A 41 -12.55 -7.53 -1.26
C SER A 41 -13.39 -8.19 -0.14
N ALA A 42 -13.53 -7.51 0.99
CA ALA A 42 -14.29 -7.94 2.17
C ALA A 42 -15.59 -7.13 2.38
N GLY A 43 -15.85 -6.11 1.57
CA GLY A 43 -17.03 -5.24 1.70
C GLY A 43 -16.86 -4.06 2.66
N HIS A 44 -15.66 -3.86 3.22
CA HIS A 44 -15.40 -2.82 4.24
C HIS A 44 -15.00 -1.46 3.66
N CYS A 45 -14.23 -1.42 2.55
CA CYS A 45 -13.61 -0.16 2.10
C CYS A 45 -14.50 0.74 1.25
N GLY A 46 -15.56 0.22 0.64
CA GLY A 46 -16.46 1.00 -0.22
C GLY A 46 -16.01 1.21 -1.67
N THR A 47 -14.75 0.92 -2.03
CA THR A 47 -14.18 1.25 -3.36
C THR A 47 -14.88 0.54 -4.53
N CYS A 48 -15.52 -0.60 -4.25
CA CYS A 48 -16.27 -1.41 -5.21
C CYS A 48 -17.76 -1.05 -5.31
N ALA A 49 -18.16 0.09 -4.73
CA ALA A 49 -19.56 0.51 -4.73
C ALA A 49 -20.10 0.67 -6.16
N VAL A 50 -21.29 0.13 -6.38
CA VAL A 50 -22.11 0.32 -7.59
C VAL A 50 -23.56 0.56 -7.14
N LEU A 51 -24.41 1.05 -8.03
CA LEU A 51 -25.86 1.04 -7.79
C LEU A 51 -26.46 -0.25 -8.33
N VAL A 52 -27.32 -0.89 -7.56
CA VAL A 52 -28.18 -1.99 -8.01
C VAL A 52 -29.61 -1.58 -7.70
N ASP A 53 -30.41 -1.36 -8.74
CA ASP A 53 -31.76 -0.79 -8.66
C ASP A 53 -31.82 0.52 -7.84
N GLY A 54 -30.80 1.36 -7.99
CA GLY A 54 -30.68 2.65 -7.29
C GLY A 54 -30.07 2.57 -5.89
N GLU A 55 -29.85 1.38 -5.34
CA GLU A 55 -29.26 1.20 -4.01
C GLU A 55 -27.76 0.90 -4.05
N VAL A 56 -27.01 1.54 -3.15
CA VAL A 56 -25.55 1.38 -3.05
C VAL A 56 -25.21 -0.05 -2.59
N THR A 57 -24.51 -0.78 -3.44
CA THR A 57 -24.16 -2.19 -3.23
C THR A 57 -22.66 -2.40 -3.30
N MET A 58 -22.11 -3.17 -2.35
CA MET A 58 -20.70 -3.59 -2.37
C MET A 58 -20.52 -4.78 -3.32
N SER A 59 -20.17 -4.50 -4.58
CA SER A 59 -20.10 -5.52 -5.64
C SER A 59 -19.12 -6.66 -5.35
N CYS A 60 -18.10 -6.45 -4.50
CA CYS A 60 -17.15 -7.53 -4.12
C CYS A 60 -17.77 -8.65 -3.29
N ARG A 61 -18.88 -8.38 -2.58
CA ARG A 61 -19.60 -9.33 -1.74
C ARG A 61 -20.97 -9.71 -2.30
N TYR A 62 -21.29 -9.24 -3.51
CA TYR A 62 -22.57 -9.47 -4.15
C TYR A 62 -22.44 -10.54 -5.24
N PRO A 63 -23.01 -11.75 -5.08
CA PRO A 63 -23.00 -12.78 -6.12
C PRO A 63 -23.71 -12.30 -7.39
N VAL A 64 -23.18 -12.63 -8.56
CA VAL A 64 -23.74 -12.19 -9.85
C VAL A 64 -25.15 -12.74 -10.10
N GLU A 65 -25.47 -13.94 -9.60
CA GLU A 65 -26.83 -14.50 -9.71
C GLU A 65 -27.91 -13.60 -9.10
N LYS A 66 -27.59 -12.87 -8.03
CA LYS A 66 -28.51 -11.92 -7.38
C LYS A 66 -28.66 -10.62 -8.16
N ALA A 67 -27.85 -10.41 -9.20
CA ALA A 67 -27.87 -9.23 -10.05
C ALA A 67 -28.67 -9.45 -11.33
N LYS A 68 -29.15 -10.68 -11.56
CA LYS A 68 -30.00 -11.03 -12.69
C LYS A 68 -31.24 -10.11 -12.73
N ASP A 69 -31.53 -9.60 -13.92
CA ASP A 69 -32.68 -8.71 -14.21
C ASP A 69 -32.68 -7.36 -13.48
N LYS A 70 -31.60 -7.03 -12.74
CA LYS A 70 -31.45 -5.75 -12.04
C LYS A 70 -30.72 -4.71 -12.89
N LYS A 71 -30.99 -3.43 -12.63
CA LYS A 71 -30.27 -2.31 -13.23
C LYS A 71 -29.01 -2.01 -12.42
N ILE A 72 -27.86 -2.18 -13.04
CA ILE A 72 -26.56 -1.93 -12.43
C ILE A 72 -25.99 -0.65 -13.02
N VAL A 73 -25.53 0.27 -12.16
CA VAL A 73 -24.82 1.49 -12.57
C VAL A 73 -23.46 1.52 -11.90
N THR A 74 -22.41 1.51 -12.72
CA THR A 74 -21.01 1.71 -12.32
C THR A 74 -20.61 3.16 -12.50
N ILE A 75 -19.36 3.52 -12.14
CA ILE A 75 -18.89 4.90 -12.31
C ILE A 75 -18.93 5.36 -13.77
N GLU A 76 -18.67 4.45 -14.70
CA GLU A 76 -18.74 4.68 -16.15
C GLU A 76 -20.17 5.00 -16.61
N GLY A 77 -21.19 4.52 -15.89
CA GLY A 77 -22.59 4.84 -16.15
C GLY A 77 -23.07 6.14 -15.50
N ILE A 78 -22.31 6.72 -14.58
CA ILE A 78 -22.59 8.05 -14.01
C ILE A 78 -22.23 9.14 -15.02
N GLY A 79 -21.07 9.02 -15.65
CA GLY A 79 -20.56 9.94 -16.65
C GLY A 79 -19.14 9.54 -17.08
N THR A 80 -18.75 9.97 -18.27
CA THR A 80 -17.43 9.67 -18.86
C THR A 80 -16.48 10.86 -18.70
N PHE A 81 -15.24 10.72 -19.16
CA PHE A 81 -14.31 11.86 -19.15
C PHE A 81 -14.78 12.99 -20.08
N GLU A 82 -15.36 12.65 -21.23
CA GLU A 82 -15.86 13.57 -22.25
C GLU A 82 -17.23 14.14 -21.90
N ASN A 83 -18.05 13.38 -21.17
CA ASN A 83 -19.37 13.80 -20.69
C ASN A 83 -19.52 13.51 -19.19
N PRO A 84 -18.82 14.26 -18.32
CA PRO A 84 -18.83 14.01 -16.90
C PRO A 84 -20.12 14.51 -16.26
N HIS A 85 -20.61 13.77 -15.27
CA HIS A 85 -21.71 14.21 -14.44
C HIS A 85 -21.28 15.39 -13.54
N PRO A 86 -22.19 16.33 -13.20
CA PRO A 86 -21.89 17.42 -12.25
C PRO A 86 -21.22 16.98 -10.94
N ILE A 87 -21.60 15.82 -10.40
CA ILE A 87 -20.95 15.23 -9.21
C ILE A 87 -19.46 14.93 -9.48
N GLN A 88 -19.11 14.37 -10.64
CA GLN A 88 -17.72 14.05 -10.97
C GLN A 88 -16.89 15.33 -11.13
N VAL A 89 -17.45 16.36 -11.78
CA VAL A 89 -16.83 17.67 -11.92
C VAL A 89 -16.64 18.34 -10.55
N ALA A 90 -17.66 18.32 -9.69
CA ALA A 90 -17.57 18.88 -8.35
C ALA A 90 -16.46 18.22 -7.52
N PHE A 91 -16.36 16.88 -7.56
CA PHE A 91 -15.27 16.16 -6.90
C PHE A 91 -13.90 16.58 -7.44
N ALA A 92 -13.77 16.69 -8.77
CA ALA A 92 -12.52 17.07 -9.42
C ALA A 92 -12.09 18.50 -9.10
N ALA A 93 -13.04 19.43 -9.02
CA ALA A 93 -12.79 20.85 -8.82
C ALA A 93 -12.59 21.27 -7.36
N ASN A 94 -13.17 20.56 -6.39
CA ASN A 94 -13.23 20.98 -4.98
C ASN A 94 -12.22 20.26 -4.08
N GLY A 95 -11.11 19.76 -4.63
CA GLY A 95 -10.05 19.10 -3.84
C GLY A 95 -10.44 17.76 -3.21
N ALA A 96 -11.58 17.17 -3.59
CA ALA A 96 -12.06 15.88 -3.09
C ALA A 96 -11.25 14.68 -3.63
N VAL A 97 -10.36 14.91 -4.60
CA VAL A 97 -9.59 13.88 -5.28
C VAL A 97 -8.09 14.06 -5.02
N GLN A 98 -7.49 13.08 -4.33
CA GLN A 98 -6.04 12.96 -4.19
C GLN A 98 -5.50 11.74 -4.96
N CYS A 99 -5.36 10.57 -4.31
CA CYS A 99 -4.93 9.35 -5.00
C CYS A 99 -5.96 8.88 -6.03
N GLY A 100 -7.25 9.13 -5.77
CA GLY A 100 -8.36 8.82 -6.67
C GLY A 100 -8.93 7.40 -6.56
N PHE A 101 -8.30 6.50 -5.81
CA PHE A 101 -8.71 5.09 -5.79
C PHE A 101 -10.10 4.86 -5.17
N CYS A 102 -10.47 5.65 -4.16
CA CYS A 102 -11.80 5.61 -3.53
C CYS A 102 -12.85 6.43 -4.28
N THR A 103 -12.42 7.37 -5.11
CA THR A 103 -13.28 8.40 -5.69
C THR A 103 -14.47 7.82 -6.47
N PRO A 104 -14.30 6.81 -7.35
CA PRO A 104 -15.43 6.22 -8.07
C PRO A 104 -16.58 5.76 -7.16
N GLY A 105 -16.29 5.02 -6.09
CA GLY A 105 -17.33 4.54 -5.19
C GLY A 105 -17.88 5.63 -4.25
N MET A 106 -17.15 6.73 -4.01
CA MET A 106 -17.69 7.91 -3.33
C MET A 106 -18.67 8.68 -4.23
N VAL A 107 -18.37 8.80 -5.52
CA VAL A 107 -19.28 9.40 -6.51
C VAL A 107 -20.57 8.58 -6.63
N ILE A 108 -20.48 7.25 -6.61
CA ILE A 108 -21.66 6.37 -6.59
C ILE A 108 -22.55 6.64 -5.36
N ARG A 109 -21.95 6.80 -4.18
CA ARG A 109 -22.69 7.13 -2.95
C ARG A 109 -23.30 8.53 -3.01
N ALA A 110 -22.57 9.50 -3.52
CA ALA A 110 -23.07 10.85 -3.71
C ALA A 110 -24.27 10.88 -4.68
N LYS A 111 -24.20 10.12 -5.79
CA LYS A 111 -25.32 9.97 -6.72
C LYS A 111 -26.56 9.39 -6.03
N ALA A 112 -26.41 8.28 -5.31
CA ALA A 112 -27.52 7.66 -4.59
C ALA A 112 -28.19 8.61 -3.58
N LEU A 113 -27.41 9.46 -2.92
CA LEU A 113 -27.92 10.47 -2.00
C LEU A 113 -28.67 11.58 -2.75
N LEU A 114 -28.02 12.20 -3.74
CA LEU A 114 -28.54 13.39 -4.43
C LEU A 114 -29.75 13.08 -5.32
N ASP A 115 -29.88 11.84 -5.81
CA ASP A 115 -31.08 11.40 -6.52
C ASP A 115 -32.33 11.36 -5.62
N LYS A 116 -32.16 11.10 -4.33
CA LYS A 116 -33.25 11.03 -3.34
C LYS A 116 -33.52 12.39 -2.70
N ASN A 117 -32.45 13.08 -2.32
CA ASN A 117 -32.50 14.41 -1.73
C ASN A 117 -31.44 15.30 -2.39
N PRO A 118 -31.82 16.21 -3.31
CA PRO A 118 -30.86 17.08 -3.97
C PRO A 118 -30.28 18.13 -3.03
N LYS A 119 -30.86 18.39 -1.84
CA LYS A 119 -30.38 19.34 -0.81
C LYS A 119 -30.22 18.63 0.56
N PRO A 120 -29.30 17.65 0.67
CA PRO A 120 -29.07 16.96 1.92
C PRO A 120 -28.37 17.90 2.92
N ALA A 121 -28.70 17.78 4.19
CA ALA A 121 -27.95 18.40 5.27
C ALA A 121 -26.56 17.73 5.41
N ARG A 122 -25.61 18.43 6.05
CA ARG A 122 -24.22 17.95 6.18
C ARG A 122 -24.14 16.58 6.86
N ASP A 123 -24.94 16.36 7.90
CA ASP A 123 -25.03 15.10 8.63
C ASP A 123 -25.55 13.95 7.77
N GLU A 124 -26.51 14.21 6.87
CA GLU A 124 -26.98 13.24 5.88
C GLU A 124 -25.87 12.85 4.89
N ILE A 125 -25.07 13.83 4.43
CA ILE A 125 -23.90 13.60 3.57
C ILE A 125 -22.86 12.74 4.30
N VAL A 126 -22.53 13.10 5.55
CA VAL A 126 -21.61 12.34 6.39
C VAL A 126 -22.09 10.90 6.52
N LYS A 127 -23.37 10.68 6.86
CA LYS A 127 -23.95 9.34 7.03
C LYS A 127 -23.92 8.52 5.73
N ALA A 128 -24.16 9.15 4.58
CA ALA A 128 -24.14 8.46 3.29
C ALA A 128 -22.72 8.02 2.86
N VAL A 129 -21.72 8.83 3.19
CA VAL A 129 -20.32 8.64 2.75
C VAL A 129 -19.46 7.90 3.78
N GLN A 130 -19.70 8.06 5.08
CA GLN A 130 -18.90 7.47 6.18
C GLN A 130 -18.61 5.97 6.01
N PRO A 131 -19.53 5.12 5.50
CA PRO A 131 -19.22 3.71 5.26
C PRO A 131 -18.19 3.46 4.13
N HIS A 132 -17.73 4.51 3.44
CA HIS A 132 -16.69 4.46 2.41
C HIS A 132 -15.39 5.01 2.97
N LEU A 133 -14.34 4.19 3.02
CA LEU A 133 -13.06 4.61 3.56
C LEU A 133 -12.28 5.50 2.58
N CYS A 134 -11.68 6.57 3.08
CA CYS A 134 -10.66 7.33 2.39
C CYS A 134 -9.46 7.58 3.31
N ARG A 135 -8.26 7.26 2.84
CA ARG A 135 -7.02 7.45 3.60
C ARG A 135 -6.32 8.78 3.31
N CYS A 136 -6.76 9.51 2.28
CA CYS A 136 -6.05 10.69 1.77
C CYS A 136 -6.63 12.02 2.24
N THR A 137 -7.96 12.17 2.18
CA THR A 137 -8.59 13.51 2.16
C THR A 137 -9.06 14.01 3.52
N GLY A 138 -9.20 13.14 4.52
CA GLY A 138 -9.88 13.52 5.77
C GLY A 138 -11.36 13.87 5.59
N TYR A 139 -11.95 13.50 4.46
CA TYR A 139 -13.38 13.63 4.09
C TYR A 139 -13.95 15.04 3.89
N VAL A 140 -13.46 16.08 4.56
CA VAL A 140 -14.06 17.44 4.52
C VAL A 140 -14.34 17.91 3.09
N LYS A 141 -13.33 17.88 2.21
CA LYS A 141 -13.47 18.26 0.79
C LYS A 141 -14.39 17.35 -0.02
N VAL A 142 -14.58 16.10 0.39
CA VAL A 142 -15.57 15.19 -0.24
C VAL A 142 -16.98 15.65 0.10
N PHE A 143 -17.22 16.04 1.36
CA PHE A 143 -18.53 16.52 1.77
C PHE A 143 -18.87 17.85 1.07
N GLU A 144 -17.91 18.78 1.00
CA GLU A 144 -18.07 20.05 0.27
C GLU A 144 -18.37 19.82 -1.21
N ALA A 145 -17.68 18.88 -1.88
CA ALA A 145 -17.96 18.55 -3.27
C ALA A 145 -19.40 18.04 -3.51
N ILE A 146 -19.97 17.29 -2.55
CA ILE A 146 -21.36 16.80 -2.65
C ILE A 146 -22.34 17.96 -2.48
N GLU A 147 -22.08 18.90 -1.59
CA GLU A 147 -22.90 20.11 -1.41
C GLU A 147 -22.87 20.98 -2.68
N THR A 148 -21.67 21.23 -3.23
CA THR A 148 -21.48 22.00 -4.46
C THR A 148 -22.21 21.34 -5.63
N ALA A 149 -22.10 20.01 -5.78
CA ALA A 149 -22.85 19.27 -6.80
C ALA A 149 -24.38 19.41 -6.61
N GLY A 150 -24.87 19.29 -5.37
CA GLY A 150 -26.29 19.48 -5.08
C GLY A 150 -26.78 20.90 -5.40
N ALA A 151 -26.02 21.93 -5.01
CA ALA A 151 -26.36 23.33 -5.31
C ALA A 151 -26.42 23.59 -6.83
N PHE A 152 -25.47 23.05 -7.59
CA PHE A 152 -25.46 23.16 -9.05
C PHE A 152 -26.65 22.44 -9.70
N LEU A 153 -26.97 21.22 -9.26
CA LEU A 153 -28.13 20.47 -9.77
C LEU A 153 -29.46 21.20 -9.51
N ARG A 154 -29.53 21.98 -8.43
CA ARG A 154 -30.67 22.87 -8.12
C ARG A 154 -30.62 24.23 -8.81
N LYS A 155 -29.58 24.51 -9.59
CA LYS A 155 -29.33 25.80 -10.25
C LYS A 155 -29.19 26.99 -9.28
N GLU A 156 -28.68 26.73 -8.08
CA GLU A 156 -28.37 27.78 -7.08
C GLU A 156 -26.99 28.42 -7.34
N ILE A 157 -26.14 27.75 -8.12
CA ILE A 157 -24.83 28.24 -8.59
C ILE A 157 -24.67 27.92 -10.08
N ASP A 158 -23.92 28.76 -10.79
CA ASP A 158 -23.74 28.65 -12.25
C ASP A 158 -22.45 27.91 -12.67
N SER A 159 -21.54 27.66 -11.72
CA SER A 159 -20.25 27.00 -11.97
C SER A 159 -19.90 26.02 -10.85
N LEU A 160 -19.32 24.88 -11.23
CA LEU A 160 -18.73 23.89 -10.32
C LEU A 160 -17.25 24.13 -10.06
N GLU A 161 -16.59 24.89 -10.94
CA GLU A 161 -15.17 25.20 -10.85
C GLU A 161 -14.95 26.49 -10.05
N PRO A 162 -13.90 26.52 -9.20
CA PRO A 162 -13.52 27.74 -8.49
C PRO A 162 -13.13 28.83 -9.50
N LYS A 163 -13.46 30.09 -9.17
CA LYS A 163 -13.02 31.24 -9.96
C LYS A 163 -11.51 31.35 -9.85
N GLN A 164 -10.82 31.26 -10.99
CA GLN A 164 -9.37 31.40 -11.04
C GLN A 164 -8.99 32.88 -11.17
N GLY A 165 -8.05 33.34 -10.34
CA GLY A 165 -7.42 34.65 -10.50
C GLY A 165 -6.37 34.64 -11.61
N GLU A 166 -5.74 35.80 -11.86
CA GLU A 166 -4.66 35.92 -12.85
C GLU A 166 -3.38 35.14 -12.46
N LYS A 167 -3.23 34.83 -11.16
CA LYS A 167 -2.11 34.07 -10.61
C LYS A 167 -2.54 32.63 -10.34
N ILE A 168 -1.63 31.68 -10.52
CA ILE A 168 -1.89 30.24 -10.30
C ILE A 168 -1.27 29.74 -8.99
N VAL A 169 -0.12 30.30 -8.59
CA VAL A 169 0.59 29.86 -7.37
C VAL A 169 -0.13 30.38 -6.14
N GLY A 170 -0.59 29.46 -5.27
CA GLY A 170 -1.33 29.78 -4.05
C GLY A 170 -2.85 29.76 -4.22
N GLU A 171 -3.35 29.63 -5.45
CA GLU A 171 -4.80 29.60 -5.75
C GLU A 171 -5.37 28.18 -5.75
N GLU A 172 -6.69 28.08 -5.60
CA GLU A 172 -7.45 26.84 -5.73
C GLU A 172 -7.65 26.47 -7.21
N VAL A 173 -6.77 25.62 -7.73
CA VAL A 173 -6.83 25.14 -9.11
C VAL A 173 -7.13 23.63 -9.15
N PRO A 174 -8.11 23.18 -9.96
CA PRO A 174 -8.38 21.76 -10.14
C PRO A 174 -7.13 21.02 -10.65
N ARG A 175 -6.84 19.86 -10.05
CA ARG A 175 -5.71 19.05 -10.49
C ARG A 175 -6.02 18.42 -11.85
N ARG A 176 -5.03 18.43 -12.75
CA ARG A 176 -5.15 17.84 -14.12
C ARG A 176 -5.64 16.40 -14.14
N ASP A 177 -5.26 15.60 -13.15
CA ASP A 177 -5.61 14.18 -13.06
C ASP A 177 -6.93 13.90 -12.31
N ALA A 178 -7.58 14.94 -11.74
CA ALA A 178 -8.71 14.75 -10.85
C ALA A 178 -9.97 14.26 -11.57
N LEU A 179 -10.26 14.79 -12.76
CA LEU A 179 -11.46 14.39 -13.51
C LEU A 179 -11.37 12.93 -13.95
N ALA A 180 -10.22 12.49 -14.48
CA ALA A 180 -10.00 11.10 -14.86
C ALA A 180 -10.12 10.12 -13.67
N LYS A 181 -9.81 10.58 -12.45
CA LYS A 181 -10.00 9.80 -11.22
C LYS A 181 -11.47 9.79 -10.79
N ALA A 182 -12.17 10.91 -10.93
CA ALA A 182 -13.60 11.02 -10.62
C ALA A 182 -14.49 10.22 -11.57
N THR A 183 -14.09 10.08 -12.84
CA THR A 183 -14.80 9.30 -13.85
C THR A 183 -14.36 7.82 -13.90
N GLY A 184 -13.34 7.45 -13.10
CA GLY A 184 -12.84 6.07 -13.05
C GLY A 184 -11.96 5.65 -14.23
N THR A 185 -11.60 6.57 -15.13
CA THR A 185 -10.76 6.30 -16.32
C THR A 185 -9.27 6.22 -15.99
N THR A 186 -8.84 6.66 -14.80
CA THR A 186 -7.47 6.45 -14.34
C THR A 186 -7.19 4.96 -14.09
N LEU A 187 -6.16 4.45 -14.76
CA LEU A 187 -5.69 3.07 -14.62
C LEU A 187 -4.65 2.97 -13.51
N PHE A 188 -4.97 2.19 -12.48
CA PHE A 188 -4.03 1.72 -11.46
C PHE A 188 -3.35 0.43 -11.93
N ALA A 189 -2.33 -0.06 -11.24
CA ALA A 189 -1.52 -1.17 -11.74
C ALA A 189 -2.33 -2.44 -12.06
N ASP A 190 -3.35 -2.77 -11.25
CA ASP A 190 -4.28 -3.88 -11.52
C ASP A 190 -5.12 -3.63 -12.80
N ASP A 191 -5.49 -2.38 -13.07
CA ASP A 191 -6.37 -1.99 -14.18
C ASP A 191 -5.67 -2.03 -15.55
N ILE A 192 -4.33 -2.03 -15.60
CA ILE A 192 -3.58 -1.93 -16.86
C ILE A 192 -3.91 -3.11 -17.77
N PRO A 193 -4.47 -2.88 -18.97
CA PRO A 193 -4.73 -3.93 -19.95
C PRO A 193 -3.40 -4.39 -20.55
N ILE A 194 -3.20 -5.70 -20.62
CA ILE A 194 -1.98 -6.30 -21.18
C ILE A 194 -2.39 -7.56 -21.94
N ASP A 195 -2.04 -7.60 -23.22
CA ASP A 195 -2.33 -8.74 -24.07
C ASP A 195 -1.50 -9.96 -23.67
N ASN A 196 -2.10 -11.15 -23.77
CA ASN A 196 -1.46 -12.43 -23.44
C ASN A 196 -0.86 -12.49 -22.02
N CYS A 197 -1.36 -11.67 -21.11
CA CYS A 197 -0.87 -11.55 -19.75
C CYS A 197 -1.08 -12.85 -18.96
N THR A 198 -0.03 -13.24 -18.24
CA THR A 198 -0.06 -14.35 -17.28
C THR A 198 -0.22 -13.79 -15.87
N TYR A 199 -0.73 -14.61 -14.96
CA TYR A 199 -1.00 -14.22 -13.59
C TYR A 199 -0.03 -14.90 -12.65
N MET A 200 0.40 -14.21 -11.61
CA MET A 200 1.26 -14.75 -10.56
C MET A 200 0.55 -14.76 -9.21
N LYS A 201 0.85 -15.77 -8.39
CA LYS A 201 0.65 -15.73 -6.94
C LYS A 201 1.89 -16.20 -6.20
N VAL A 202 2.08 -15.71 -4.98
CA VAL A 202 3.23 -16.01 -4.13
C VAL A 202 2.82 -17.02 -3.07
N VAL A 203 3.59 -18.10 -2.92
CA VAL A 203 3.53 -19.01 -1.78
C VAL A 203 4.30 -18.35 -0.65
N ARG A 204 3.66 -18.19 0.51
CA ARG A 204 4.19 -17.43 1.64
C ARG A 204 4.37 -18.29 2.87
N SER A 205 5.42 -18.01 3.63
CA SER A 205 5.68 -18.66 4.90
C SER A 205 4.55 -18.42 5.91
N PRO A 206 4.05 -19.45 6.59
CA PRO A 206 3.18 -19.29 7.74
C PRO A 206 3.95 -19.12 9.06
N HIS A 207 5.29 -19.23 9.05
CA HIS A 207 6.13 -19.22 10.25
C HIS A 207 6.87 -17.89 10.46
N HIS A 208 7.01 -17.47 11.72
CA HIS A 208 7.81 -16.32 12.11
C HIS A 208 9.32 -16.55 11.92
N HIS A 209 9.80 -17.77 12.16
CA HIS A 209 11.20 -18.12 11.99
C HIS A 209 11.32 -19.61 11.70
N ALA A 210 11.87 -19.98 10.54
CA ALA A 210 12.05 -21.40 10.19
C ALA A 210 13.13 -21.56 9.12
N LYS A 211 13.80 -22.71 9.11
CA LYS A 211 14.56 -23.16 7.93
C LYS A 211 13.61 -23.75 6.90
N ILE A 212 13.92 -23.52 5.63
CA ILE A 212 13.25 -24.20 4.52
C ILE A 212 14.04 -25.48 4.26
N VAL A 213 13.44 -26.64 4.53
CA VAL A 213 14.09 -27.95 4.37
C VAL A 213 13.95 -28.43 2.93
N SER A 214 12.75 -28.31 2.35
CA SER A 214 12.49 -28.67 0.96
C SER A 214 11.24 -27.98 0.41
N ILE A 215 11.19 -27.85 -0.92
CA ILE A 215 10.04 -27.34 -1.67
C ILE A 215 9.72 -28.35 -2.77
N ASP A 216 8.54 -28.96 -2.70
CA ASP A 216 7.98 -29.78 -3.77
C ASP A 216 6.96 -28.98 -4.59
N LYS A 217 7.23 -28.88 -5.89
CA LYS A 217 6.44 -28.14 -6.87
C LYS A 217 5.73 -29.03 -7.89
N ALA A 218 5.84 -30.36 -7.79
CA ALA A 218 5.36 -31.30 -8.81
C ALA A 218 3.84 -31.20 -9.04
N GLU A 219 3.04 -31.23 -7.96
CA GLU A 219 1.58 -31.14 -8.07
C GLU A 219 1.11 -29.77 -8.58
N ALA A 220 1.80 -28.70 -8.22
CA ALA A 220 1.50 -27.35 -8.70
C ALA A 220 1.78 -27.23 -10.21
N LEU A 221 2.91 -27.78 -10.68
CA LEU A 221 3.28 -27.81 -12.10
C LEU A 221 2.31 -28.66 -12.95
N ALA A 222 1.69 -29.68 -12.36
CA ALA A 222 0.71 -30.53 -13.04
C ALA A 222 -0.67 -29.86 -13.26
N VAL A 223 -0.93 -28.71 -12.64
CA VAL A 223 -2.21 -27.99 -12.84
C VAL A 223 -2.29 -27.42 -14.25
N PRO A 224 -3.35 -27.72 -15.02
CA PRO A 224 -3.52 -27.19 -16.38
C PRO A 224 -3.43 -25.66 -16.43
N GLY A 225 -2.54 -25.15 -17.28
CA GLY A 225 -2.30 -23.72 -17.48
C GLY A 225 -1.20 -23.12 -16.62
N VAL A 226 -0.62 -23.86 -15.67
CA VAL A 226 0.60 -23.43 -14.96
C VAL A 226 1.77 -23.46 -15.92
N LEU A 227 2.58 -22.39 -15.89
CA LEU A 227 3.74 -22.21 -16.75
C LEU A 227 5.04 -22.44 -15.99
N ALA A 228 5.11 -22.00 -14.73
CA ALA A 228 6.30 -22.14 -13.90
C ALA A 228 5.97 -22.01 -12.41
N VAL A 229 6.83 -22.62 -11.59
CA VAL A 229 6.92 -22.38 -10.15
C VAL A 229 8.37 -22.02 -9.84
N PHE A 230 8.57 -20.74 -9.50
CA PHE A 230 9.87 -20.15 -9.17
C PHE A 230 10.17 -20.30 -7.68
N THR A 231 11.42 -20.57 -7.36
CA THR A 231 12.01 -20.63 -6.03
C THR A 231 13.25 -19.74 -5.99
N ALA A 232 13.95 -19.69 -4.86
CA ALA A 232 15.20 -18.93 -4.76
C ALA A 232 16.28 -19.39 -5.77
N GLU A 233 16.27 -20.68 -6.16
CA GLU A 233 17.23 -21.25 -7.13
C GLU A 233 17.05 -20.68 -8.54
N ASP A 234 15.85 -20.17 -8.86
CA ASP A 234 15.55 -19.62 -10.17
C ASP A 234 15.96 -18.14 -10.31
N VAL A 235 16.42 -17.51 -9.21
CA VAL A 235 16.83 -16.11 -9.20
C VAL A 235 18.30 -15.99 -9.61
N LYS A 236 18.56 -15.45 -10.81
CA LYS A 236 19.89 -15.42 -11.42
C LYS A 236 20.83 -14.33 -10.88
N GLY A 237 20.31 -13.37 -10.10
CA GLY A 237 21.09 -12.28 -9.54
C GLY A 237 21.50 -12.52 -8.10
N THR A 238 21.61 -11.43 -7.33
CA THR A 238 21.93 -11.52 -5.90
C THR A 238 20.79 -12.11 -5.07
N ASN A 239 19.57 -12.18 -5.61
CA ASN A 239 18.35 -12.50 -4.88
C ASN A 239 18.09 -11.59 -3.68
N ILE A 240 18.73 -10.42 -3.57
CA ILE A 240 18.54 -9.46 -2.48
C ILE A 240 17.98 -8.15 -3.03
N LEU A 241 16.87 -7.69 -2.45
CA LEU A 241 16.31 -6.36 -2.66
C LEU A 241 17.13 -5.32 -1.88
N LYS A 242 18.31 -4.99 -2.41
CA LYS A 242 19.19 -3.95 -1.83
C LYS A 242 18.54 -2.56 -1.93
N MET A 243 17.92 -2.11 -0.84
CA MET A 243 17.28 -0.81 -0.68
C MET A 243 18.14 0.10 0.21
N ALA A 244 17.61 0.61 1.33
CA ALA A 244 18.41 1.19 2.42
C ALA A 244 19.01 0.10 3.36
N GLY A 245 18.78 -1.17 3.02
CA GLY A 245 19.37 -2.35 3.64
C GLY A 245 19.73 -3.40 2.58
N ASP A 246 20.38 -4.47 3.00
CA ASP A 246 21.04 -5.46 2.14
C ASP A 246 20.68 -6.91 2.53
N ASP A 247 19.49 -7.11 3.10
CA ASP A 247 19.15 -8.32 3.84
C ASP A 247 17.81 -8.99 3.44
N GLN A 248 16.98 -8.31 2.64
CA GLN A 248 15.68 -8.84 2.22
C GLN A 248 15.78 -9.62 0.90
N PRO A 249 15.46 -10.93 0.87
CA PRO A 249 15.48 -11.70 -0.35
C PRO A 249 14.27 -11.42 -1.27
N VAL A 250 14.41 -11.68 -2.58
CA VAL A 250 13.26 -11.69 -3.50
C VAL A 250 12.40 -12.93 -3.23
N ILE A 251 13.03 -14.09 -3.11
CA ILE A 251 12.43 -15.37 -2.69
C ILE A 251 13.37 -16.03 -1.67
N CYS A 252 12.86 -16.44 -0.52
CA CYS A 252 13.62 -17.13 0.53
C CYS A 252 14.00 -18.55 0.08
N GLY A 253 15.30 -18.88 0.12
CA GLY A 253 15.80 -20.22 -0.20
C GLY A 253 16.13 -21.09 1.01
N GLY A 254 16.77 -20.53 2.04
CA GLY A 254 17.22 -21.31 3.21
C GLY A 254 16.49 -21.03 4.52
N LYS A 255 16.01 -19.80 4.72
CA LYS A 255 15.42 -19.35 5.99
C LYS A 255 14.38 -18.28 5.77
N VAL A 256 13.24 -18.43 6.46
CA VAL A 256 12.19 -17.41 6.59
C VAL A 256 12.33 -16.72 7.95
N ARG A 257 12.11 -15.41 7.99
CA ARG A 257 12.33 -14.54 9.15
C ARG A 257 11.07 -13.80 9.59
N MET A 258 9.98 -13.92 8.83
CA MET A 258 8.66 -13.46 9.25
C MET A 258 7.54 -14.27 8.57
N VAL A 259 6.37 -14.24 9.20
CA VAL A 259 5.13 -14.67 8.52
C VAL A 259 4.93 -13.81 7.27
N GLY A 260 4.64 -14.46 6.15
CA GLY A 260 4.42 -13.80 4.87
C GLY A 260 5.63 -13.77 3.94
N ASP A 261 6.81 -14.20 4.40
CA ASP A 261 8.01 -14.26 3.54
C ASP A 261 7.76 -15.07 2.26
N PRO A 262 8.19 -14.59 1.08
CA PRO A 262 7.99 -15.29 -0.18
C PRO A 262 8.90 -16.53 -0.24
N VAL A 263 8.33 -17.73 -0.43
CA VAL A 263 9.11 -18.98 -0.56
C VAL A 263 9.06 -19.57 -1.97
N ALA A 264 7.98 -19.31 -2.70
CA ALA A 264 7.86 -19.65 -4.11
C ALA A 264 6.90 -18.70 -4.84
N ALA A 265 6.94 -18.67 -6.17
CA ALA A 265 6.02 -17.91 -7.02
C ALA A 265 5.46 -18.82 -8.11
N VAL A 266 4.14 -18.92 -8.20
CA VAL A 266 3.45 -19.70 -9.25
C VAL A 266 2.95 -18.75 -10.33
N VAL A 267 3.22 -19.07 -11.60
CA VAL A 267 2.72 -18.32 -12.76
C VAL A 267 1.89 -19.22 -13.65
N ALA A 268 0.71 -18.73 -14.07
CA ALA A 268 -0.21 -19.47 -14.93
C ALA A 268 -0.93 -18.55 -15.92
N THR A 269 -1.54 -19.14 -16.95
CA THR A 269 -2.28 -18.42 -17.99
C THR A 269 -3.63 -17.85 -17.52
N THR A 270 -4.16 -18.32 -16.39
CA THR A 270 -5.44 -17.83 -15.83
C THR A 270 -5.36 -17.60 -14.33
N LYS A 271 -6.15 -16.64 -13.83
CA LYS A 271 -6.32 -16.39 -12.38
C LYS A 271 -6.79 -17.64 -11.62
N LYS A 272 -7.60 -18.51 -12.26
CA LYS A 272 -8.10 -19.76 -11.67
C LYS A 272 -6.95 -20.76 -11.47
N ALA A 273 -6.12 -20.97 -12.49
CA ALA A 273 -5.00 -21.90 -12.42
C ALA A 273 -3.97 -21.51 -11.36
N VAL A 274 -3.55 -20.24 -11.25
CA VAL A 274 -2.63 -19.83 -10.16
C VAL A 274 -3.25 -19.98 -8.77
N LYS A 275 -4.56 -19.74 -8.62
CA LYS A 275 -5.24 -19.91 -7.33
C LYS A 275 -5.24 -21.37 -6.89
N GLU A 276 -5.46 -22.30 -7.82
CA GLU A 276 -5.41 -23.73 -7.54
C GLU A 276 -3.98 -24.20 -7.24
N ALA A 277 -3.02 -23.81 -8.09
CA ALA A 277 -1.66 -24.31 -8.03
C ALA A 277 -0.86 -23.82 -6.83
N VAL A 278 -1.11 -22.61 -6.31
CA VAL A 278 -0.44 -22.12 -5.08
C VAL A 278 -0.66 -23.05 -3.88
N GLY A 279 -1.86 -23.64 -3.76
CA GLY A 279 -2.17 -24.57 -2.66
C GLY A 279 -1.55 -25.95 -2.81
N LYS A 280 -0.90 -26.23 -3.95
CA LYS A 280 -0.27 -27.51 -4.28
C LYS A 280 1.26 -27.47 -4.22
N VAL A 281 1.85 -26.32 -3.88
CA VAL A 281 3.28 -26.23 -3.56
C VAL A 281 3.46 -26.65 -2.10
N LYS A 282 4.19 -27.73 -1.87
CA LYS A 282 4.43 -28.27 -0.52
C LYS A 282 5.79 -27.79 -0.03
N VAL A 283 5.81 -27.10 1.10
CA VAL A 283 7.05 -26.61 1.71
C VAL A 283 7.22 -27.28 3.07
N VAL A 284 8.38 -27.88 3.30
CA VAL A 284 8.75 -28.49 4.58
C VAL A 284 9.61 -27.50 5.34
N TYR A 285 9.20 -27.20 6.57
CA TYR A 285 9.88 -26.27 7.46
C TYR A 285 10.44 -26.99 8.69
N GLU A 286 11.58 -26.52 9.17
CA GLU A 286 12.07 -26.77 10.53
C GLU A 286 11.91 -25.44 11.30
N GLU A 287 10.93 -25.37 12.20
CA GLU A 287 10.68 -24.15 12.98
C GLU A 287 11.85 -23.83 13.90
N LEU A 288 12.20 -22.55 13.98
CA LEU A 288 13.26 -22.01 14.81
C LEU A 288 12.64 -21.12 15.91
N PRO A 289 13.32 -20.94 17.06
CA PRO A 289 12.88 -19.98 18.07
C PRO A 289 12.72 -18.58 17.46
N ALA A 290 11.52 -18.03 17.53
CA ALA A 290 11.20 -16.69 17.06
C ALA A 290 11.39 -15.65 18.17
N VAL A 291 11.81 -14.45 17.77
CA VAL A 291 11.99 -13.28 18.64
C VAL A 291 11.01 -12.21 18.18
N LEU A 292 9.92 -11.98 18.88
CA LEU A 292 8.79 -11.19 18.35
C LEU A 292 8.81 -9.73 18.81
N THR A 293 9.60 -9.40 19.82
CA THR A 293 9.76 -8.01 20.30
C THR A 293 11.21 -7.58 20.33
N TYR A 294 11.45 -6.27 20.33
CA TYR A 294 12.81 -5.73 20.46
C TYR A 294 13.39 -6.02 21.85
N GLU A 295 12.58 -6.12 22.91
CA GLU A 295 13.04 -6.49 24.25
C GLU A 295 13.58 -7.91 24.28
N GLU A 296 12.90 -8.85 23.62
CA GLU A 296 13.39 -10.22 23.46
C GLU A 296 14.70 -10.24 22.66
N ALA A 297 14.78 -9.46 21.58
CA ALA A 297 15.94 -9.38 20.71
C ALA A 297 17.19 -8.79 21.38
N LEU A 298 17.00 -7.96 22.41
CA LEU A 298 18.06 -7.30 23.18
C LEU A 298 18.57 -8.13 24.36
N LYS A 299 17.93 -9.25 24.70
CA LYS A 299 18.40 -10.13 25.79
C LYS A 299 19.73 -10.78 25.42
N GLU A 300 20.57 -10.99 26.43
CA GLU A 300 21.78 -11.80 26.27
C GLU A 300 21.41 -13.21 25.81
N GLY A 301 22.12 -13.73 24.80
CA GLY A 301 21.85 -15.04 24.23
C GLY A 301 20.58 -15.14 23.36
N ALA A 302 19.90 -14.02 23.05
CA ALA A 302 18.76 -14.04 22.15
C ALA A 302 19.12 -14.66 20.78
N PRO A 303 18.22 -15.44 20.16
CA PRO A 303 18.42 -15.95 18.81
C PRO A 303 18.76 -14.82 17.84
N GLN A 304 19.82 -15.00 17.04
CA GLN A 304 20.19 -14.04 16.01
C GLN A 304 19.37 -14.29 14.76
N ILE A 305 18.63 -13.27 14.30
CA ILE A 305 17.70 -13.40 13.17
C ILE A 305 18.45 -13.53 11.85
N HIS A 306 19.55 -12.78 11.71
CA HIS A 306 20.46 -12.84 10.57
C HIS A 306 21.77 -13.50 10.97
N ASP A 307 22.19 -14.50 10.20
CA ASP A 307 23.34 -15.32 10.54
C ASP A 307 24.62 -14.46 10.58
N GLY A 308 25.37 -14.57 11.68
CA GLY A 308 26.60 -13.81 11.90
C GLY A 308 26.41 -12.30 12.10
N LYS A 309 25.19 -11.80 12.28
CA LYS A 309 24.90 -10.37 12.49
C LYS A 309 24.17 -10.16 13.83
N PRO A 310 24.51 -9.12 14.60
CA PRO A 310 23.80 -8.78 15.82
C PRO A 310 22.35 -8.33 15.52
N ASN A 311 21.43 -8.62 16.44
CA ASN A 311 20.06 -8.13 16.36
C ASN A 311 19.99 -6.58 16.38
N VAL A 312 20.89 -5.90 17.10
CA VAL A 312 21.06 -4.44 16.98
C VAL A 312 21.86 -4.15 15.72
N PHE A 313 21.18 -3.68 14.67
CA PHE A 313 21.79 -3.49 13.35
C PHE A 313 22.08 -2.02 13.02
N PHE A 314 21.62 -1.10 13.85
CA PHE A 314 21.87 0.33 13.70
C PHE A 314 21.89 1.01 15.07
N GLU A 315 22.86 1.91 15.26
CA GLU A 315 22.98 2.77 16.44
C GLU A 315 23.56 4.11 16.01
N GLN A 316 22.94 5.21 16.45
CA GLN A 316 23.39 6.56 16.14
C GLN A 316 23.20 7.48 17.35
N PRO A 317 24.29 8.06 17.89
CA PRO A 317 24.20 9.15 18.85
C PRO A 317 24.14 10.53 18.16
N ILE A 318 23.52 11.50 18.83
CA ILE A 318 23.64 12.95 18.60
C ILE A 318 24.06 13.56 19.94
N VAL A 319 25.26 14.14 19.96
CA VAL A 319 25.84 14.78 21.15
C VAL A 319 26.10 16.25 20.85
N TYR A 320 25.56 17.13 21.68
CA TYR A 320 25.76 18.57 21.60
C TYR A 320 25.98 19.13 23.02
N GLY A 321 27.10 19.82 23.24
CA GLY A 321 27.44 20.31 24.58
C GLY A 321 27.72 19.18 25.59
N ASP A 322 27.49 19.48 26.87
CA ASP A 322 27.65 18.56 28.00
C ASP A 322 26.31 18.39 28.73
N VAL A 323 25.68 17.25 28.52
CA VAL A 323 24.33 16.99 29.05
C VAL A 323 24.31 16.93 30.58
N GLU A 324 25.38 16.46 31.22
CA GLU A 324 25.47 16.35 32.67
C GLU A 324 25.63 17.74 33.29
N LYS A 325 26.43 18.62 32.66
CA LYS A 325 26.45 20.05 33.01
C LYS A 325 25.06 20.68 32.88
N GLY A 326 24.36 20.42 31.78
CA GLY A 326 23.02 20.97 31.57
C GLY A 326 22.01 20.53 32.64
N PHE A 327 22.10 19.30 33.14
CA PHE A 327 21.29 18.84 34.27
C PHE A 327 21.71 19.46 35.60
N ALA A 328 23.01 19.68 35.83
CA ALA A 328 23.50 20.36 37.02
C ALA A 328 23.05 21.84 37.09
N GLU A 329 22.85 22.48 35.94
CA GLU A 329 22.34 23.86 35.82
C GLU A 329 20.80 23.96 35.83
N ALA A 330 20.08 22.84 35.85
CA ALA A 330 18.63 22.81 35.83
C ALA A 330 18.06 23.04 37.25
N ASP A 331 17.02 23.87 37.36
CA ASP A 331 16.24 24.00 38.59
C ASP A 331 15.20 22.88 38.73
N VAL A 332 14.72 22.36 37.60
CA VAL A 332 13.72 21.29 37.51
C VAL A 332 14.17 20.28 36.48
N VAL A 333 14.03 19.00 36.81
CA VAL A 333 14.31 17.87 35.92
C VAL A 333 13.09 16.97 35.86
N ALA A 334 12.66 16.63 34.65
CA ALA A 334 11.58 15.68 34.41
C ALA A 334 12.11 14.48 33.60
N GLU A 335 11.70 13.27 33.99
CA GLU A 335 12.07 12.03 33.31
C GLU A 335 10.80 11.22 33.07
N HIS A 336 10.63 10.71 31.84
CA HIS A 336 9.48 9.89 31.51
C HIS A 336 9.77 8.90 30.39
N ASP A 337 8.95 7.85 30.39
CA ASP A 337 9.01 6.71 29.51
C ASP A 337 7.84 6.75 28.53
N PHE A 338 8.12 6.91 27.25
CA PHE A 338 7.14 6.99 26.19
C PHE A 338 7.20 5.76 25.29
N SER A 339 6.06 5.38 24.73
CA SER A 339 6.01 4.36 23.68
C SER A 339 4.99 4.75 22.61
N THR A 340 5.31 4.41 21.36
CA THR A 340 4.40 4.55 20.22
C THR A 340 4.19 3.19 19.55
N GLN A 341 2.98 2.98 19.07
CA GLN A 341 2.56 1.73 18.45
C GLN A 341 3.12 1.56 17.03
N VAL A 342 3.14 0.31 16.57
CA VAL A 342 3.30 -0.03 15.15
C VAL A 342 2.04 0.37 14.40
N ILE A 343 2.19 1.02 13.24
CA ILE A 343 1.04 1.52 12.45
C ILE A 343 1.14 1.02 11.01
N GLU A 344 0.03 0.51 10.49
CA GLU A 344 -0.14 0.22 9.07
C GLU A 344 -0.58 1.45 8.27
N HIS A 345 0.00 1.62 7.08
CA HIS A 345 -0.30 2.68 6.13
C HIS A 345 -1.79 2.79 5.80
N GLY A 346 -2.43 1.65 5.51
CA GLY A 346 -3.87 1.56 5.29
C GLY A 346 -4.33 2.24 3.99
N TYR A 347 -3.46 2.31 2.96
CA TYR A 347 -3.89 2.72 1.62
C TYR A 347 -4.84 1.68 1.01
N LEU A 348 -5.70 2.12 0.08
CA LEU A 348 -6.85 1.32 -0.38
C LEU A 348 -6.55 0.47 -1.61
N GLU A 349 -5.58 0.87 -2.43
CA GLU A 349 -5.05 0.04 -3.51
C GLU A 349 -4.10 -1.01 -2.93
N ASN A 350 -4.33 -2.29 -3.19
CA ASN A 350 -3.36 -3.32 -2.79
C ASN A 350 -2.11 -3.24 -3.68
N ASP A 351 -0.98 -3.72 -3.17
CA ASP A 351 0.26 -3.79 -3.94
C ASP A 351 0.08 -4.65 -5.18
N SER A 352 0.38 -4.05 -6.33
CA SER A 352 0.16 -4.67 -7.62
C SER A 352 1.14 -4.13 -8.65
N GLY A 353 1.37 -4.93 -9.67
CA GLY A 353 2.27 -4.57 -10.75
C GLY A 353 2.22 -5.56 -11.91
N VAL A 354 2.83 -5.12 -13.01
CA VAL A 354 3.04 -5.90 -14.22
C VAL A 354 4.51 -5.84 -14.59
N ALA A 355 5.09 -6.95 -15.03
CA ALA A 355 6.37 -6.94 -15.71
C ALA A 355 6.32 -7.65 -17.05
N TYR A 356 7.12 -7.18 -18.01
CA TYR A 356 7.25 -7.78 -19.34
C TYR A 356 8.61 -7.42 -19.95
N ILE A 357 8.99 -8.12 -21.02
CA ILE A 357 10.17 -7.78 -21.83
C ILE A 357 9.71 -6.94 -23.01
N HIS A 358 10.22 -5.72 -23.11
CA HIS A 358 9.94 -4.81 -24.22
C HIS A 358 10.67 -5.28 -25.50
N GLU A 359 10.21 -4.85 -26.67
CA GLU A 359 10.77 -5.25 -27.97
C GLU A 359 12.27 -4.93 -28.13
N ASN A 360 12.76 -3.92 -27.41
CA ASN A 360 14.19 -3.57 -27.35
C ASN A 360 15.00 -4.42 -26.36
N GLY A 361 14.41 -5.45 -25.76
CA GLY A 361 15.05 -6.36 -24.81
C GLY A 361 15.05 -5.89 -23.35
N GLN A 362 14.52 -4.70 -23.02
CA GLN A 362 14.48 -4.22 -21.64
C GLN A 362 13.40 -4.93 -20.81
N LEU A 363 13.74 -5.28 -19.56
CA LEU A 363 12.75 -5.62 -18.55
C LEU A 363 12.00 -4.35 -18.13
N VAL A 364 10.70 -4.31 -18.41
CA VAL A 364 9.80 -3.25 -17.94
C VAL A 364 9.04 -3.74 -16.72
N VAL A 365 9.02 -2.94 -15.65
CA VAL A 365 8.23 -3.18 -14.44
C VAL A 365 7.34 -1.97 -14.16
N MET A 366 6.03 -2.16 -14.19
CA MET A 366 5.02 -1.13 -13.89
C MET A 366 4.44 -1.40 -12.51
N SER A 367 4.52 -0.43 -11.59
CA SER A 367 3.97 -0.57 -10.23
C SER A 367 3.71 0.79 -9.58
N GLY A 368 3.03 0.81 -8.43
CA GLY A 368 2.80 2.02 -7.63
C GLY A 368 4.03 2.56 -6.88
N SER A 369 5.25 2.34 -7.37
CA SER A 369 6.53 2.74 -6.74
C SER A 369 6.60 4.24 -6.43
N GLN A 370 7.17 4.61 -5.28
CA GLN A 370 7.53 5.98 -4.93
C GLN A 370 8.99 6.34 -5.27
N ASN A 371 9.81 5.39 -5.74
CA ASN A 371 11.23 5.60 -5.99
C ASN A 371 11.77 4.76 -7.18
N ILE A 372 11.27 5.07 -8.38
CA ILE A 372 11.52 4.26 -9.58
C ILE A 372 13.00 4.08 -9.93
N HIS A 373 13.85 5.09 -9.68
CA HIS A 373 15.27 5.04 -10.02
C HIS A 373 16.04 4.10 -9.08
N GLN A 374 15.76 4.15 -7.78
CA GLN A 374 16.35 3.20 -6.83
C GLN A 374 15.82 1.80 -7.11
N HIS A 375 14.50 1.64 -7.30
CA HIS A 375 13.86 0.35 -7.58
C HIS A 375 14.45 -0.30 -8.83
N LYS A 376 14.75 0.49 -9.88
CA LYS A 376 15.44 0.00 -11.09
C LYS A 376 16.74 -0.72 -10.75
N ASN A 377 17.63 -0.06 -10.00
CA ASN A 377 18.93 -0.61 -9.63
C ASN A 377 18.79 -1.82 -8.70
N THR A 378 17.87 -1.74 -7.73
CA THR A 378 17.57 -2.83 -6.80
C THR A 378 17.07 -4.07 -7.52
N ILE A 379 16.09 -3.92 -8.42
CA ILE A 379 15.52 -5.03 -9.19
C ILE A 379 16.60 -5.63 -10.11
N ALA A 380 17.34 -4.78 -10.84
CA ALA A 380 18.41 -5.22 -11.74
C ALA A 380 19.45 -6.11 -11.02
N GLY A 381 19.98 -5.64 -9.89
CA GLY A 381 20.94 -6.41 -9.08
C GLY A 381 20.34 -7.67 -8.44
N ALA A 382 19.05 -7.64 -8.08
CA ALA A 382 18.37 -8.79 -7.51
C ALA A 382 18.17 -9.91 -8.54
N VAL A 383 17.79 -9.56 -9.78
CA VAL A 383 17.49 -10.53 -10.85
C VAL A 383 18.67 -10.84 -11.77
N GLY A 384 19.77 -10.09 -11.66
CA GLY A 384 21.06 -10.42 -12.29
C GLY A 384 21.24 -9.85 -13.70
N ILE A 385 20.73 -8.64 -13.94
CA ILE A 385 20.89 -7.95 -15.23
C ILE A 385 21.43 -6.53 -15.05
N ASP A 386 21.96 -5.95 -16.12
CA ASP A 386 22.43 -4.56 -16.12
C ASP A 386 21.26 -3.59 -15.83
N PRO A 387 21.41 -2.61 -14.91
CA PRO A 387 20.40 -1.58 -14.66
C PRO A 387 20.00 -0.74 -15.89
N ALA A 388 20.81 -0.69 -16.95
CA ALA A 388 20.46 -0.09 -18.24
C ALA A 388 19.38 -0.90 -18.99
N ASN A 389 19.27 -2.19 -18.72
CA ASN A 389 18.29 -3.10 -19.29
C ASN A 389 17.00 -3.21 -18.46
N VAL A 390 16.82 -2.34 -17.46
CA VAL A 390 15.61 -2.28 -16.63
C VAL A 390 14.94 -0.92 -16.76
N ARG A 391 13.62 -0.91 -16.91
CA ARG A 391 12.78 0.28 -16.87
C ARG A 391 11.67 0.10 -15.84
N VAL A 392 11.65 0.97 -14.83
CA VAL A 392 10.55 1.01 -13.85
C VAL A 392 9.64 2.18 -14.18
N ILE A 393 8.35 1.91 -14.34
CA ILE A 393 7.31 2.91 -14.63
C ILE A 393 6.38 3.01 -13.43
N GLN A 394 6.25 4.22 -12.87
CA GLN A 394 5.27 4.49 -11.84
C GLN A 394 3.87 4.53 -12.47
N THR A 395 2.97 3.68 -11.98
CA THR A 395 1.54 3.74 -12.33
C THR A 395 0.84 4.79 -11.47
N ALA A 396 -0.43 5.11 -11.78
CA ALA A 396 -1.25 5.81 -10.78
C ALA A 396 -1.17 5.03 -9.44
N THR A 397 -0.91 5.75 -8.35
CA THR A 397 -0.72 5.15 -7.02
C THR A 397 -1.92 5.44 -6.15
N GLY A 398 -2.66 4.42 -5.73
CA GLY A 398 -3.87 4.51 -4.91
C GLY A 398 -3.60 4.71 -3.41
N GLY A 399 -2.58 5.51 -3.11
CA GLY A 399 -2.02 5.73 -1.77
C GLY A 399 -0.76 4.91 -1.52
N ALA A 400 0.15 5.48 -0.74
CA ALA A 400 1.41 4.82 -0.36
C ALA A 400 1.86 5.26 1.04
N PHE A 401 1.80 6.56 1.33
CA PHE A 401 2.11 7.12 2.65
C PHE A 401 3.49 6.73 3.22
N GLY A 402 4.45 6.40 2.35
CA GLY A 402 5.77 5.88 2.69
C GLY A 402 5.96 4.40 2.36
N GLY A 403 4.89 3.60 2.43
CA GLY A 403 4.97 2.14 2.31
C GLY A 403 5.35 1.59 0.93
N LYS A 404 5.37 2.42 -0.11
CA LYS A 404 5.84 2.05 -1.46
C LYS A 404 7.21 2.66 -1.81
N LEU A 405 7.95 3.13 -0.79
CA LEU A 405 9.38 3.40 -0.93
C LEU A 405 10.19 2.11 -1.04
N ASP A 406 9.76 1.02 -0.40
CA ASP A 406 10.31 -0.32 -0.58
C ASP A 406 9.79 -0.97 -1.86
N VAL A 407 10.57 -1.88 -2.44
CA VAL A 407 10.12 -2.70 -3.59
C VAL A 407 9.15 -3.74 -3.07
N SER A 408 7.89 -3.71 -3.53
CA SER A 408 6.88 -4.70 -3.12
C SER A 408 6.81 -5.90 -4.07
N VAL A 409 6.29 -5.70 -5.29
CA VAL A 409 6.06 -6.77 -6.28
C VAL A 409 7.14 -6.86 -7.36
N GLY A 410 7.94 -5.81 -7.53
CA GLY A 410 8.78 -5.64 -8.72
C GLY A 410 9.90 -6.68 -8.88
N GLY A 411 10.52 -7.11 -7.77
CA GLY A 411 11.60 -8.11 -7.82
C GLY A 411 11.13 -9.46 -8.35
N ILE A 412 10.07 -10.02 -7.75
CA ILE A 412 9.55 -11.35 -8.11
C ILE A 412 8.89 -11.34 -9.49
N LEU A 413 8.24 -10.24 -9.87
CA LEU A 413 7.75 -10.01 -11.22
C LEU A 413 8.89 -10.02 -12.26
N GLY A 414 10.02 -9.37 -11.93
CA GLY A 414 11.20 -9.34 -12.79
C GLY A 414 11.77 -10.73 -13.07
N VAL A 415 11.87 -11.58 -12.03
CA VAL A 415 12.30 -13.00 -12.18
C VAL A 415 11.43 -13.73 -13.19
N ALA A 416 10.10 -13.66 -13.03
CA ALA A 416 9.18 -14.38 -13.90
C ALA A 416 9.13 -13.85 -15.33
N ALA A 417 9.14 -12.52 -15.52
CA ALA A 417 9.11 -11.92 -16.85
C ALA A 417 10.36 -12.28 -17.66
N LEU A 418 11.54 -12.26 -17.03
CA LEU A 418 12.80 -12.66 -17.66
C LEU A 418 12.83 -14.15 -18.00
N ALA A 419 12.32 -15.01 -17.13
CA ALA A 419 12.32 -16.45 -17.35
C ALA A 419 11.33 -16.89 -18.42
N LEU A 420 10.11 -16.33 -18.41
CA LEU A 420 9.03 -16.76 -19.30
C LEU A 420 9.01 -16.01 -20.64
N GLN A 421 9.66 -14.84 -20.73
CA GLN A 421 9.54 -13.94 -21.88
C GLN A 421 8.08 -13.62 -22.21
N ARG A 422 7.25 -13.45 -21.16
CA ARG A 422 5.82 -13.16 -21.24
C ARG A 422 5.44 -12.09 -20.22
N PRO A 423 4.41 -11.26 -20.49
CA PRO A 423 3.90 -10.35 -19.49
C PRO A 423 3.31 -11.11 -18.29
N VAL A 424 3.65 -10.67 -17.08
CA VAL A 424 3.20 -11.26 -15.81
C VAL A 424 2.60 -10.18 -14.93
N LYS A 425 1.40 -10.43 -14.39
CA LYS A 425 0.72 -9.56 -13.44
C LYS A 425 0.65 -10.21 -12.05
N LEU A 426 1.00 -9.44 -11.03
CA LEU A 426 0.91 -9.84 -9.62
C LEU A 426 0.11 -8.80 -8.87
N ILE A 427 -0.88 -9.25 -8.10
CA ILE A 427 -1.74 -8.42 -7.27
C ILE A 427 -1.82 -9.10 -5.91
N TYR A 428 -1.41 -8.41 -4.85
CA TYR A 428 -1.60 -8.86 -3.50
C TYR A 428 -3.07 -8.76 -3.11
N THR A 429 -3.51 -9.74 -2.32
CA THR A 429 -4.73 -9.60 -1.51
C THR A 429 -4.52 -8.53 -0.43
N ARG A 430 -5.61 -8.11 0.21
CA ARG A 430 -5.54 -7.13 1.30
C ARG A 430 -4.73 -7.68 2.47
N GLU A 431 -4.93 -8.95 2.80
CA GLU A 431 -4.23 -9.68 3.84
C GLU A 431 -2.73 -9.72 3.55
N GLU A 432 -2.34 -9.99 2.29
CA GLU A 432 -0.94 -9.95 1.88
C GLU A 432 -0.34 -8.55 1.99
N THR A 433 -1.02 -7.50 1.48
CA THR A 433 -0.54 -6.12 1.65
C THR A 433 -0.31 -5.79 3.12
N PHE A 434 -1.19 -6.19 4.02
CA PHE A 434 -0.99 -5.95 5.46
C PHE A 434 0.15 -6.78 6.05
N ALA A 435 0.28 -8.05 5.68
CA ALA A 435 1.28 -8.95 6.23
C ALA A 435 2.72 -8.61 5.78
N VAL A 436 2.93 -8.23 4.52
CA VAL A 436 4.27 -8.30 3.89
C VAL A 436 4.86 -6.95 3.48
N THR A 437 4.08 -5.87 3.57
CA THR A 437 4.59 -4.51 3.35
C THR A 437 5.09 -3.89 4.64
N THR A 438 5.93 -2.86 4.51
CA THR A 438 6.50 -2.18 5.67
C THR A 438 5.42 -1.54 6.56
N LYS A 439 5.73 -1.41 7.84
CA LYS A 439 4.92 -0.72 8.86
C LYS A 439 5.73 0.42 9.47
N ARG A 440 5.06 1.38 10.11
CA ARG A 440 5.75 2.34 10.99
C ARG A 440 6.38 1.59 12.16
N HIS A 441 7.62 1.94 12.47
CA HIS A 441 8.31 1.52 13.68
C HIS A 441 7.56 1.97 14.94
N GLY A 442 7.28 1.04 15.84
CA GLY A 442 7.02 1.40 17.23
C GLY A 442 8.32 1.85 17.88
N PHE A 443 8.31 3.01 18.53
CA PHE A 443 9.46 3.50 19.30
C PHE A 443 9.18 3.34 20.78
N ARG A 444 10.18 2.88 21.52
CA ARG A 444 10.29 3.05 22.96
C ARG A 444 11.30 4.16 23.23
N MET A 445 10.93 5.13 24.04
CA MET A 445 11.74 6.31 24.28
C MET A 445 11.81 6.56 25.77
N LYS A 446 13.02 6.74 26.28
CA LYS A 446 13.27 7.20 27.64
C LYS A 446 13.83 8.60 27.55
N ALA A 447 13.10 9.60 28.02
CA ALA A 447 13.46 11.01 27.87
C ALA A 447 13.65 11.67 29.23
N LYS A 448 14.69 12.48 29.35
CA LYS A 448 15.00 13.30 30.52
C LYS A 448 15.32 14.72 30.07
N ILE A 449 14.62 15.68 30.65
CA ILE A 449 14.69 17.10 30.29
C ILE A 449 15.01 17.92 31.53
N GLY A 450 15.98 18.84 31.41
CA GLY A 450 16.32 19.84 32.42
C GLY A 450 15.85 21.23 32.00
N ALA A 451 15.30 21.99 32.94
CA ALA A 451 14.88 23.37 32.73
C ALA A 451 15.15 24.26 33.94
N LYS A 452 15.30 25.56 33.71
CA LYS A 452 15.32 26.60 34.75
C LYS A 452 13.91 27.02 35.14
N LYS A 453 13.77 27.71 36.28
CA LYS A 453 12.49 28.28 36.74
C LYS A 453 11.85 29.26 35.76
N ASP A 454 12.64 29.90 34.90
CA ASP A 454 12.18 30.81 33.85
C ASP A 454 11.70 30.10 32.56
N GLY A 455 11.79 28.76 32.52
CA GLY A 455 11.40 27.94 31.37
C GLY A 455 12.53 27.66 30.36
N THR A 456 13.74 28.18 30.57
CA THR A 456 14.89 27.89 29.71
C THR A 456 15.27 26.40 29.79
N LEU A 457 15.32 25.71 28.64
CA LEU A 457 15.71 24.30 28.56
C LEU A 457 17.25 24.15 28.54
N THR A 458 17.79 23.42 29.51
CA THR A 458 19.25 23.30 29.72
C THR A 458 19.83 21.99 29.21
N ALA A 459 19.07 20.90 29.29
CA ALA A 459 19.52 19.55 28.92
C ALA A 459 18.39 18.71 28.30
N LEU A 460 18.74 17.94 27.27
CA LEU A 460 17.94 16.84 26.73
C LEU A 460 18.78 15.55 26.72
N LYS A 461 18.34 14.52 27.42
CA LYS A 461 18.85 13.16 27.27
C LYS A 461 17.72 12.26 26.79
N MET A 462 17.92 11.52 25.70
CA MET A 462 16.88 10.63 25.19
C MET A 462 17.47 9.36 24.58
N ASP A 463 17.00 8.20 25.03
CA ASP A 463 17.32 6.91 24.45
C ASP A 463 16.11 6.39 23.68
N VAL A 464 16.29 6.09 22.39
CA VAL A 464 15.25 5.63 21.48
C VAL A 464 15.59 4.22 21.00
N ILE A 465 14.66 3.28 21.17
CA ILE A 465 14.73 1.94 20.59
C ILE A 465 13.58 1.79 19.60
N ALA A 466 13.92 1.51 18.35
CA ALA A 466 12.98 1.18 17.30
C ALA A 466 12.97 -0.32 17.04
N ASP A 467 11.78 -0.94 17.11
CA ASP A 467 11.55 -2.24 16.48
C ASP A 467 11.75 -2.08 14.98
N GLY A 468 12.67 -2.85 14.37
CA GLY A 468 12.98 -2.83 12.95
C GLY A 468 12.28 -3.93 12.15
N GLY A 469 11.68 -4.92 12.81
CA GLY A 469 11.14 -6.11 12.14
C GLY A 469 12.23 -6.99 11.53
N ALA A 470 11.85 -7.86 10.60
CA ALA A 470 12.72 -8.92 10.08
C ALA A 470 13.85 -8.44 9.14
N TYR A 471 13.74 -7.25 8.57
CA TYR A 471 14.66 -6.72 7.56
C TYR A 471 14.90 -5.21 7.77
N LYS A 472 16.10 -4.73 7.44
CA LYS A 472 16.55 -3.35 7.70
C LYS A 472 15.60 -2.31 7.10
N SER A 473 15.23 -2.48 5.83
CA SER A 473 14.51 -1.45 5.05
C SER A 473 15.12 -0.06 5.32
N PHE A 474 14.29 0.97 5.54
CA PHE A 474 14.70 2.34 5.87
C PHE A 474 14.89 2.59 7.37
N SER A 475 14.99 1.56 8.21
CA SER A 475 15.02 1.71 9.67
C SER A 475 16.11 2.64 10.17
N GLY A 476 17.34 2.52 9.65
CA GLY A 476 18.44 3.42 10.04
C GLY A 476 18.09 4.88 9.76
N SER A 477 17.61 5.18 8.55
CA SER A 477 17.19 6.53 8.17
C SER A 477 16.02 7.05 9.01
N VAL A 478 15.04 6.19 9.34
CA VAL A 478 13.89 6.55 10.19
C VAL A 478 14.35 6.90 11.60
N VAL A 479 15.24 6.08 12.19
CA VAL A 479 15.79 6.35 13.52
C VAL A 479 16.60 7.63 13.52
N THR A 480 17.51 7.82 12.55
CA THR A 480 18.27 9.08 12.40
C THR A 480 17.35 10.29 12.30
N ARG A 481 16.31 10.23 11.46
CA ARG A 481 15.36 11.33 11.31
C ARG A 481 14.61 11.59 12.62
N GLY A 482 14.18 10.56 13.33
CA GLY A 482 13.54 10.67 14.64
C GLY A 482 14.43 11.42 15.63
N ILE A 483 15.66 10.96 15.86
CA ILE A 483 16.56 11.59 16.84
C ILE A 483 17.00 13.00 16.44
N VAL A 484 17.05 13.34 15.14
CA VAL A 484 17.27 14.73 14.70
C VAL A 484 16.11 15.65 15.08
N HIS A 485 14.89 15.13 15.18
CA HIS A 485 13.69 15.91 15.50
C HIS A 485 13.28 15.81 16.98
N SER A 486 14.05 15.10 17.82
CA SER A 486 13.67 14.84 19.22
C SER A 486 13.73 16.07 20.13
N SER A 487 14.45 17.13 19.74
CA SER A 487 14.42 18.42 20.43
C SER A 487 13.16 19.23 20.12
N GLY A 488 12.36 18.80 19.13
CA GLY A 488 11.27 19.60 18.60
C GLY A 488 11.76 20.98 18.10
N PRO A 489 10.91 22.01 18.14
CA PRO A 489 11.28 23.37 17.77
C PRO A 489 12.05 24.11 18.88
N TYR A 490 12.46 23.43 19.96
CA TYR A 490 13.02 24.07 21.15
C TYR A 490 14.54 24.09 21.14
N ARG A 491 15.12 25.09 21.81
CA ARG A 491 16.57 25.22 21.98
C ARG A 491 16.99 24.61 23.30
N PHE A 492 17.84 23.59 23.24
CA PHE A 492 18.54 23.03 24.39
C PHE A 492 20.01 23.44 24.32
N SER A 493 20.58 23.90 25.45
CA SER A 493 22.01 24.21 25.51
C SER A 493 22.89 22.97 25.45
N ASN A 494 22.37 21.81 25.89
CA ASN A 494 23.07 20.54 25.89
C ASN A 494 22.12 19.39 25.52
N ALA A 495 22.55 18.45 24.70
CA ALA A 495 21.78 17.30 24.29
C ALA A 495 22.65 16.04 24.13
N ASN A 496 22.14 14.90 24.56
CA ASN A 496 22.69 13.58 24.26
C ASN A 496 21.53 12.63 23.93
N VAL A 497 21.34 12.34 22.65
CA VAL A 497 20.25 11.52 22.14
C VAL A 497 20.81 10.32 21.40
N THR A 498 20.41 9.10 21.76
CA THR A 498 20.86 7.88 21.09
C THR A 498 19.67 7.13 20.51
N GLY A 499 19.77 6.72 19.25
CA GLY A 499 18.76 5.90 18.58
C GLY A 499 19.30 4.54 18.16
N LYS A 500 18.54 3.49 18.39
CA LYS A 500 18.85 2.10 17.99
C LYS A 500 17.74 1.50 17.13
N ALA A 501 18.09 0.67 16.16
CA ALA A 501 17.14 -0.20 15.46
C ALA A 501 17.51 -1.67 15.68
N VAL A 502 16.50 -2.48 15.97
CA VAL A 502 16.68 -3.88 16.39
C VAL A 502 15.85 -4.81 15.51
N TYR A 503 16.46 -5.91 15.05
CA TYR A 503 15.75 -6.96 14.33
C TYR A 503 14.75 -7.68 15.25
N SER A 504 13.59 -8.03 14.71
CA SER A 504 12.62 -8.96 15.30
C SER A 504 12.03 -9.85 14.19
N ASN A 505 11.43 -11.00 14.51
CA ASN A 505 10.67 -11.84 13.57
C ASN A 505 9.24 -11.33 13.34
N SER A 506 8.98 -10.07 13.68
CA SER A 506 7.74 -9.39 13.35
C SER A 506 7.80 -8.78 11.93
N ALA A 507 6.67 -8.25 11.44
CA ALA A 507 6.60 -7.67 10.10
C ALA A 507 7.65 -6.55 9.89
N ILE A 508 8.09 -6.37 8.65
CA ILE A 508 9.12 -5.38 8.29
C ILE A 508 8.69 -3.96 8.71
N ARG A 509 9.63 -3.16 9.21
CA ARG A 509 9.40 -1.73 9.45
C ARG A 509 10.11 -0.89 8.41
N GLY A 510 9.51 0.24 8.06
CA GLY A 510 10.03 1.09 7.00
C GLY A 510 9.47 2.49 7.05
N ALA A 511 9.52 3.16 5.91
CA ALA A 511 9.09 4.54 5.81
C ALA A 511 7.57 4.69 6.02
N MET A 512 7.15 5.62 6.87
CA MET A 512 5.76 6.10 6.93
C MET A 512 5.74 7.63 7.06
N ARG A 513 4.72 8.31 6.52
CA ARG A 513 4.55 9.77 6.52
C ARG A 513 4.94 10.39 7.87
N GLY A 514 5.90 11.32 7.86
CA GLY A 514 6.51 11.92 9.06
C GLY A 514 7.87 11.32 9.43
N PHE A 515 8.09 10.03 9.15
CA PHE A 515 9.40 9.36 9.10
C PHE A 515 10.23 9.54 10.39
N GLY A 516 9.81 8.91 11.49
CA GLY A 516 10.48 8.97 12.79
C GLY A 516 10.07 10.17 13.66
N ALA A 517 9.84 11.34 13.05
CA ALA A 517 9.49 12.55 13.79
C ALA A 517 8.16 12.45 14.58
N PRO A 518 7.07 11.83 14.06
CA PRO A 518 5.84 11.67 14.85
C PRO A 518 6.06 10.86 16.13
N GLN A 519 7.01 9.92 16.12
CA GLN A 519 7.31 9.12 17.29
C GLN A 519 8.03 9.95 18.35
N THR A 520 9.10 10.66 17.97
CA THR A 520 9.88 11.47 18.93
C THR A 520 9.22 12.76 19.38
N ALA A 521 8.18 13.22 18.67
CA ALA A 521 7.37 14.37 19.06
C ALA A 521 6.23 14.02 20.05
N PHE A 522 5.86 12.74 20.17
CA PHE A 522 4.90 12.22 21.15
C PHE A 522 5.59 11.97 22.48
#